data_AF-A0A2E0NCS0-F1
#
_entry.id   AF-A0A2E0NCS0-F1
#
_cell.length_a   1.000
_cell.length_b   1.000
_cell.length_c   1.000
_cell.angle_alpha   90.00
_cell.angle_beta   90.00
_cell.angle_gamma   90.00
#
_symmetry.space_group_name_H-M   'P 1'
#
loop_
_entity.id
_entity.type
_entity.pdbx_description
1 polymer ?
#
loop_
_entity_poly.entity_id
_entity_poly.type
_entity_poly.pdbx_seq_one_letter_code
_entity_poly.pdbx_strand_id
1 'polypeptide(L)'
;MEENKQTAPMLYFGYGSNLDNADWTKWCQKRSRNPDGLKELGPAWIDGYYLTFDYYSGSREAGAANLKLLTSGRAATPGALFEIDEDTLEALDRKEGHPNPKYYQRKIVTAYTADGKAHQAYTYIHYATEDNFHPPSQEYENLIRNGLERLDLTTEWLDAALANSMNANFEYVFVYGTLMEGMSRHSEMQDGCTLVCEGTVQGELYRISDYPGLVVGSGTVQGELYRASDMFQIIQRLDWIEGAGGSNPLFNRVIQEVTTKQGKVWAYTYHYAKATDSFERIDSGDWASFNKE
;
A
#
# COMPACT_ATOMS: atom_id res chain seq x y z
N MET A 1 -3.85 31.82 -24.54
CA MET A 1 -4.36 30.44 -24.44
C MET A 1 -4.02 30.00 -23.05
N GLU A 2 -5.02 29.92 -22.17
CA GLU A 2 -4.82 29.42 -20.81
C GLU A 2 -4.32 27.98 -20.93
N GLU A 3 -3.12 27.72 -20.43
CA GLU A 3 -2.64 26.37 -20.18
C GLU A 3 -3.65 25.72 -19.25
N ASN A 4 -4.36 24.73 -19.80
CA ASN A 4 -5.28 23.88 -19.07
C ASN A 4 -4.43 23.11 -18.04
N LYS A 5 -4.24 23.69 -16.85
CA LYS A 5 -3.62 22.99 -15.71
C LYS A 5 -4.54 21.84 -15.38
N GLN A 6 -4.22 20.67 -15.91
CA GLN A 6 -4.85 19.42 -15.56
C GLN A 6 -4.61 19.23 -14.05
N THR A 7 -5.62 19.54 -13.25
CA THR A 7 -5.57 19.33 -11.81
C THR A 7 -5.35 17.85 -11.57
N ALA A 8 -4.36 17.50 -10.74
CA ALA A 8 -4.11 16.11 -10.37
C ALA A 8 -5.43 15.46 -9.88
N PRO A 9 -5.69 14.20 -10.27
CA PRO A 9 -6.92 13.51 -9.87
C PRO A 9 -7.00 13.43 -8.34
N MET A 10 -8.20 13.61 -7.78
CA MET A 10 -8.43 13.35 -6.36
C MET A 10 -8.52 11.84 -6.16
N LEU A 11 -7.79 11.33 -5.17
CA LEU A 11 -7.70 9.91 -4.90
C LEU A 11 -8.30 9.58 -3.54
N TYR A 12 -8.91 8.40 -3.44
CA TYR A 12 -9.46 7.84 -2.21
C TYR A 12 -8.93 6.42 -2.02
N PHE A 13 -8.49 6.09 -0.81
CA PHE A 13 -8.12 4.75 -0.39
C PHE A 13 -9.23 4.14 0.47
N GLY A 14 -9.86 3.09 -0.06
CA GLY A 14 -10.91 2.33 0.60
C GLY A 14 -10.39 1.02 1.17
N TYR A 15 -10.77 0.71 2.41
CA TYR A 15 -10.36 -0.51 3.13
C TYR A 15 -11.56 -1.23 3.80
N GLY A 16 -12.76 -0.66 3.72
CA GLY A 16 -13.99 -1.19 4.31
C GLY A 16 -15.04 -1.52 3.25
N SER A 17 -16.34 -1.28 3.53
CA SER A 17 -17.42 -1.62 2.57
C SER A 17 -17.32 -0.96 1.20
N ASN A 18 -16.55 0.13 1.04
CA ASN A 18 -16.37 0.76 -0.27
C ASN A 18 -15.56 -0.12 -1.24
N LEU A 19 -14.99 -1.24 -0.79
CA LEU A 19 -14.46 -2.29 -1.66
C LEU A 19 -15.56 -3.05 -2.42
N ASP A 20 -16.82 -2.92 -2.02
CA ASP A 20 -17.97 -3.50 -2.71
C ASP A 20 -18.74 -2.41 -3.49
N ASN A 21 -18.67 -2.49 -4.82
CA ASN A 21 -19.31 -1.52 -5.71
C ASN A 21 -20.85 -1.55 -5.61
N ALA A 22 -21.45 -2.71 -5.29
CA ALA A 22 -22.90 -2.83 -5.15
C ALA A 22 -23.40 -2.16 -3.86
N ASP A 23 -22.67 -2.27 -2.75
CA ASP A 23 -22.94 -1.53 -1.50
C ASP A 23 -22.87 -0.02 -1.72
N TRP A 24 -21.82 0.46 -2.38
CA TRP A 24 -21.68 1.87 -2.75
C TRP A 24 -22.85 2.33 -3.62
N THR A 25 -23.15 1.59 -4.69
CA THR A 25 -24.23 1.91 -5.62
C THR A 25 -25.59 1.96 -4.92
N LYS A 26 -25.89 0.98 -4.07
CA LYS A 26 -27.12 0.93 -3.27
C LYS A 26 -27.22 2.11 -2.31
N TRP A 27 -26.09 2.54 -1.71
CA TRP A 27 -26.06 3.70 -0.82
C TRP A 27 -26.35 5.00 -1.58
N CYS A 28 -25.74 5.19 -2.76
CA CYS A 28 -25.93 6.36 -3.62
C CYS A 28 -27.36 6.47 -4.16
N GLN A 29 -27.92 5.37 -4.68
CA GLN A 29 -29.27 5.35 -5.23
C GLN A 29 -30.33 5.73 -4.18
N LYS A 30 -30.20 5.25 -2.94
CA LYS A 30 -31.09 5.62 -1.83
C LYS A 30 -31.06 7.11 -1.46
N ARG A 31 -30.05 7.84 -1.92
CA ARG A 31 -29.80 9.26 -1.61
C ARG A 31 -29.80 10.15 -2.86
N SER A 32 -30.25 9.62 -4.00
CA SER A 32 -30.27 10.33 -5.29
C SER A 32 -28.90 10.92 -5.66
N ARG A 33 -27.83 10.14 -5.43
CA ARG A 33 -26.43 10.49 -5.75
C ARG A 33 -25.93 9.65 -6.92
N ASN A 34 -24.95 10.18 -7.66
CA ASN A 34 -24.28 9.47 -8.75
C ASN A 34 -23.25 8.46 -8.19
N PRO A 35 -23.36 7.15 -8.48
CA PRO A 35 -22.38 6.17 -8.04
C PRO A 35 -21.08 6.15 -8.88
N ASP A 36 -21.13 6.64 -10.12
CA ASP A 36 -20.08 6.42 -11.14
C ASP A 36 -18.78 7.20 -10.88
N GLY A 37 -18.81 8.17 -9.98
CA GLY A 37 -17.64 8.96 -9.62
C GLY A 37 -16.67 8.24 -8.67
N LEU A 38 -17.03 7.06 -8.11
CA LEU A 38 -16.10 6.21 -7.36
C LEU A 38 -15.45 5.18 -8.32
N LYS A 39 -14.40 5.60 -9.03
CA LYS A 39 -13.75 4.78 -10.07
C LYS A 39 -12.58 4.01 -9.50
N GLU A 40 -12.72 2.68 -9.42
CA GLU A 40 -11.65 1.81 -8.92
C GLU A 40 -10.46 1.79 -9.90
N LEU A 41 -9.27 2.15 -9.39
CA LEU A 41 -8.00 2.08 -10.12
C LEU A 41 -7.30 0.74 -9.94
N GLY A 42 -7.55 0.05 -8.82
CA GLY A 42 -7.03 -1.28 -8.54
C GLY A 42 -6.54 -1.46 -7.09
N PRO A 43 -5.85 -2.58 -6.82
CA PRO A 43 -5.34 -2.90 -5.49
C PRO A 43 -4.26 -1.91 -5.05
N ALA A 44 -4.27 -1.58 -3.77
CA ALA A 44 -3.27 -0.73 -3.15
C ALA A 44 -3.04 -1.10 -1.69
N TRP A 45 -1.91 -0.63 -1.15
CA TRP A 45 -1.53 -0.82 0.25
C TRP A 45 -1.24 0.53 0.92
N ILE A 46 -1.59 0.65 2.19
CA ILE A 46 -1.09 1.73 3.06
C ILE A 46 -0.15 1.14 4.12
N ASP A 47 0.96 1.83 4.36
CA ASP A 47 1.98 1.41 5.33
C ASP A 47 1.70 2.04 6.71
N GLY A 48 1.98 1.29 7.78
CA GLY A 48 1.90 1.74 9.17
C GLY A 48 0.52 1.69 9.80
N TYR A 49 -0.51 1.23 9.07
CA TYR A 49 -1.88 1.11 9.57
C TYR A 49 -2.33 -0.34 9.65
N TYR A 50 -3.12 -0.66 10.67
CA TYR A 50 -3.82 -1.95 10.80
C TYR A 50 -5.32 -1.73 10.92
N LEU A 51 -6.09 -2.72 10.46
CA LEU A 51 -7.54 -2.73 10.51
C LEU A 51 -8.04 -3.01 11.93
N THR A 52 -9.09 -2.32 12.36
CA THR A 52 -9.78 -2.55 13.63
C THR A 52 -11.30 -2.50 13.47
N PHE A 53 -12.02 -3.00 14.46
CA PHE A 53 -13.47 -2.81 14.62
C PHE A 53 -13.76 -2.19 16.00
N ASP A 54 -13.16 -1.04 16.27
CA ASP A 54 -13.25 -0.29 17.54
C ASP A 54 -14.37 0.77 17.54
N TYR A 55 -15.11 0.89 16.44
CA TYR A 55 -16.20 1.85 16.30
C TYR A 55 -17.55 1.15 16.08
N TYR A 56 -18.53 1.43 16.96
CA TYR A 56 -19.90 0.96 16.78
C TYR A 56 -20.68 1.89 15.83
N SER A 57 -21.12 1.34 14.70
CA SER A 57 -21.96 2.06 13.74
C SER A 57 -23.43 1.87 14.06
N GLY A 58 -24.11 2.94 14.46
CA GLY A 58 -25.56 2.91 14.70
C GLY A 58 -26.39 2.56 13.46
N SER A 59 -25.90 2.88 12.26
CA SER A 59 -26.60 2.49 11.01
C SER A 59 -26.43 1.02 10.63
N ARG A 60 -25.35 0.38 11.07
CA ARG A 60 -25.09 -1.05 10.83
C ARG A 60 -25.46 -1.92 12.03
N GLU A 61 -25.76 -1.29 13.16
CA GLU A 61 -25.97 -1.91 14.48
C GLU A 61 -24.85 -2.88 14.88
N ALA A 62 -23.62 -2.63 14.39
CA ALA A 62 -22.47 -3.51 14.52
C ALA A 62 -21.15 -2.72 14.45
N GLY A 63 -20.03 -3.40 14.69
CA GLY A 63 -18.70 -2.82 14.49
C GLY A 63 -18.45 -2.44 13.04
N ALA A 64 -17.90 -1.25 12.82
CA ALA A 64 -17.45 -0.79 11.52
C ALA A 64 -15.92 -0.79 11.44
N ALA A 65 -15.42 -1.11 10.24
CA ALA A 65 -14.01 -1.14 9.93
C ALA A 65 -13.38 0.23 10.15
N ASN A 66 -12.24 0.27 10.84
CA ASN A 66 -11.47 1.46 11.11
C ASN A 66 -9.96 1.17 10.91
N LEU A 67 -9.15 2.22 10.90
CA LEU A 67 -7.68 2.11 10.83
C LEU A 67 -7.04 2.74 12.06
N LYS A 68 -6.03 2.06 12.60
CA LYS A 68 -5.16 2.63 13.62
C LYS A 68 -3.72 2.67 13.14
N LEU A 69 -3.07 3.80 13.41
CA LEU A 69 -1.64 3.96 13.16
C LEU A 69 -0.85 3.14 14.20
N LEU A 70 0.11 2.36 13.73
CA LEU A 70 1.07 1.65 14.56
C LEU A 70 2.49 2.12 14.21
N THR A 71 3.08 1.56 13.17
CA THR A 71 4.35 1.99 12.55
C THR A 71 4.65 1.10 11.36
N SER A 72 5.46 1.58 10.42
CA SER A 72 5.94 0.79 9.28
C SER A 72 6.61 -0.50 9.73
N GLY A 73 6.45 -1.57 8.95
CA GLY A 73 7.00 -2.89 9.27
C GLY A 73 6.35 -3.61 10.45
N ARG A 74 5.41 -2.97 11.15
CA ARG A 74 4.52 -3.62 12.12
C ARG A 74 3.09 -3.72 11.62
N ALA A 75 2.69 -2.82 10.73
CA ALA A 75 1.35 -2.78 10.19
C ALA A 75 1.37 -2.33 8.73
N ALA A 76 0.55 -2.95 7.90
CA ALA A 76 0.20 -2.47 6.57
C ALA A 76 -1.23 -2.93 6.28
N THR A 77 -2.04 -2.12 5.60
CA THR A 77 -3.43 -2.50 5.31
C THR A 77 -3.67 -2.56 3.79
N PRO A 78 -4.18 -3.70 3.27
CA PRO A 78 -4.60 -3.80 1.88
C PRO A 78 -5.95 -3.12 1.65
N GLY A 79 -6.16 -2.62 0.44
CA GLY A 79 -7.42 -2.02 0.02
C GLY A 79 -7.42 -1.69 -1.47
N ALA A 80 -8.25 -0.74 -1.87
CA ALA A 80 -8.30 -0.27 -3.24
C ALA A 80 -8.09 1.24 -3.31
N LEU A 81 -7.41 1.66 -4.39
CA LEU A 81 -7.29 3.06 -4.76
C LEU A 81 -8.40 3.41 -5.74
N PHE A 82 -9.05 4.55 -5.53
CA PHE A 82 -10.11 5.07 -6.38
C PHE A 82 -9.78 6.48 -6.85
N GLU A 83 -10.10 6.78 -8.11
CA GLU A 83 -10.24 8.15 -8.59
C GLU A 83 -11.65 8.64 -8.22
N ILE A 84 -11.72 9.87 -7.69
CA ILE A 84 -12.97 10.50 -7.27
C ILE A 84 -13.09 11.93 -7.79
N ASP A 85 -14.33 12.39 -7.98
CA ASP A 85 -14.67 13.79 -8.22
C ASP A 85 -15.19 14.48 -6.94
N GLU A 86 -15.47 15.79 -7.02
CA GLU A 86 -15.93 16.58 -5.87
C GLU A 86 -17.28 16.10 -5.33
N ASP A 87 -18.19 15.69 -6.22
CA ASP A 87 -19.51 15.17 -5.87
C ASP A 87 -19.41 13.84 -5.10
N THR A 88 -18.47 12.99 -5.50
CA THR A 88 -18.16 11.71 -4.86
C THR A 88 -17.48 11.93 -3.51
N LEU A 89 -16.57 12.90 -3.41
CA LEU A 89 -15.96 13.27 -2.13
C LEU A 89 -17.03 13.76 -1.14
N GLU A 90 -17.98 14.60 -1.59
CA GLU A 90 -19.09 15.04 -0.74
C GLU A 90 -20.00 13.88 -0.33
N ALA A 91 -20.23 12.92 -1.23
CA ALA A 91 -21.00 11.72 -0.94
C ALA A 91 -20.30 10.84 0.11
N LEU A 92 -18.98 10.65 0.00
CA LEU A 92 -18.15 9.96 0.99
C LEU A 92 -18.19 10.68 2.33
N ASP A 93 -17.94 11.99 2.37
CA ASP A 93 -18.01 12.79 3.61
C ASP A 93 -19.34 12.60 4.34
N ARG A 94 -20.46 12.61 3.59
CA ARG A 94 -21.80 12.35 4.14
C ARG A 94 -22.00 10.90 4.60
N LYS A 95 -21.44 9.91 3.90
CA LYS A 95 -21.50 8.48 4.28
C LYS A 95 -20.77 8.26 5.61
N GLU A 96 -19.63 8.92 5.78
CA GLU A 96 -18.71 8.73 6.91
C GLU A 96 -19.00 9.68 8.10
N GLY A 97 -19.98 10.58 7.95
CA GLY A 97 -20.39 11.53 8.99
C GLY A 97 -19.45 12.74 9.15
N HIS A 98 -18.52 12.94 8.21
CA HIS A 98 -17.62 14.08 8.16
C HIS A 98 -18.38 15.39 7.85
N PRO A 99 -18.04 16.55 8.47
CA PRO A 99 -16.88 16.82 9.33
C PRO A 99 -17.14 16.71 10.85
N ASN A 100 -18.23 16.06 11.28
CA ASN A 100 -18.52 15.97 12.71
C ASN A 100 -17.48 15.07 13.41
N PRO A 101 -16.73 15.58 14.41
CA PRO A 101 -15.62 14.86 15.03
C PRO A 101 -16.04 13.61 15.82
N LYS A 102 -17.35 13.40 16.04
CA LYS A 102 -17.89 12.17 16.63
C LYS A 102 -17.83 10.96 15.69
N TYR A 103 -17.66 11.19 14.40
CA TYR A 103 -17.60 10.16 13.36
C TYR A 103 -16.21 10.11 12.74
N TYR A 104 -16.11 9.54 11.54
CA TYR A 104 -14.85 9.45 10.84
C TYR A 104 -14.37 10.82 10.37
N GLN A 105 -13.05 11.01 10.43
CA GLN A 105 -12.37 12.19 9.94
C GLN A 105 -11.59 11.85 8.68
N ARG A 106 -11.69 12.74 7.69
CA ARG A 106 -10.88 12.64 6.48
C ARG A 106 -9.41 12.85 6.80
N LYS A 107 -8.56 11.95 6.29
CA LYS A 107 -7.10 11.97 6.41
C LYS A 107 -6.47 11.76 5.05
N ILE A 108 -5.25 12.25 4.88
CA ILE A 108 -4.44 11.93 3.71
C ILE A 108 -3.44 10.86 4.12
N VAL A 109 -3.36 9.80 3.32
CA VAL A 109 -2.41 8.69 3.46
C VAL A 109 -1.63 8.50 2.16
N THR A 110 -0.47 7.87 2.25
CA THR A 110 0.27 7.39 1.08
C THR A 110 -0.17 5.97 0.75
N ALA A 111 -0.85 5.79 -0.37
CA ALA A 111 -1.23 4.49 -0.91
C ALA A 111 -0.24 4.06 -2.00
N TYR A 112 0.18 2.80 -1.98
CA TYR A 112 1.10 2.22 -2.95
C TYR A 112 0.37 1.26 -3.89
N THR A 113 0.54 1.44 -5.19
CA THR A 113 -0.06 0.59 -6.25
C THR A 113 0.91 -0.48 -6.73
N ALA A 114 0.42 -1.43 -7.53
CA ALA A 114 1.19 -2.60 -7.98
C ALA A 114 2.47 -2.23 -8.77
N ASP A 115 2.48 -1.07 -9.42
CA ASP A 115 3.63 -0.51 -10.14
C ASP A 115 4.64 0.25 -9.24
N GLY A 116 4.43 0.22 -7.92
CA GLY A 116 5.29 0.87 -6.92
C GLY A 116 5.11 2.38 -6.81
N LYS A 117 4.12 2.97 -7.49
CA LYS A 117 3.82 4.41 -7.34
C LYS A 117 3.23 4.72 -5.96
N ALA A 118 3.66 5.85 -5.41
CA ALA A 118 3.12 6.42 -4.19
C ALA A 118 2.07 7.49 -4.52
N HIS A 119 0.86 7.33 -4.00
CA HIS A 119 -0.29 8.20 -4.24
C HIS A 119 -0.76 8.84 -2.94
N GLN A 120 -0.89 10.17 -2.91
CA GLN A 120 -1.60 10.85 -1.82
C GLN A 120 -3.10 10.65 -2.02
N ALA A 121 -3.75 9.96 -1.09
CA ALA A 121 -5.16 9.63 -1.17
C ALA A 121 -5.90 9.99 0.12
N TYR A 122 -7.14 10.45 -0.02
CA TYR A 122 -8.03 10.57 1.11
C TYR A 122 -8.38 9.19 1.67
N THR A 123 -8.54 9.11 2.97
CA THR A 123 -9.18 7.99 3.65
C THR A 123 -9.93 8.52 4.86
N TYR A 124 -10.66 7.65 5.55
CA TYR A 124 -11.49 8.02 6.70
C TYR A 124 -11.03 7.22 7.92
N ILE A 125 -10.81 7.89 9.05
CA ILE A 125 -10.40 7.27 10.31
C ILE A 125 -11.29 7.78 11.44
N HIS A 126 -11.84 6.87 12.23
CA HIS A 126 -12.56 7.18 13.46
C HIS A 126 -11.58 7.25 14.64
N TYR A 127 -11.70 8.30 15.45
CA TYR A 127 -10.89 8.49 16.65
C TYR A 127 -11.77 8.22 17.88
N ALA A 128 -11.99 6.95 18.19
CA ALA A 128 -12.71 6.55 19.39
C ALA A 128 -11.89 6.89 20.64
N THR A 129 -12.58 7.29 21.70
CA THR A 129 -11.95 7.50 23.02
C THR A 129 -11.70 6.18 23.76
N GLU A 130 -12.37 5.12 23.34
CA GLU A 130 -12.28 3.77 23.92
C GLU A 130 -12.01 2.77 22.80
N ASP A 131 -11.08 1.83 23.04
CA ASP A 131 -10.67 0.80 22.08
C ASP A 131 -11.49 -0.49 22.26
N ASN A 132 -12.81 -0.36 22.41
CA ASN A 132 -13.67 -1.52 22.61
C ASN A 132 -13.91 -2.22 21.28
N PHE A 133 -13.59 -3.52 21.22
CA PHE A 133 -13.93 -4.33 20.05
C PHE A 133 -15.45 -4.48 19.93
N HIS A 134 -15.96 -4.13 18.76
CA HIS A 134 -17.34 -4.33 18.36
C HIS A 134 -17.36 -5.33 17.19
N PRO A 135 -17.98 -6.50 17.32
CA PRO A 135 -18.02 -7.45 16.22
C PRO A 135 -18.83 -6.86 15.04
N PRO A 136 -18.33 -6.95 13.79
CA PRO A 136 -19.13 -6.65 12.62
C PRO A 136 -20.22 -7.71 12.42
N SER A 137 -21.25 -7.38 11.63
CA SER A 137 -22.17 -8.41 11.14
C SER A 137 -21.49 -9.24 10.05
N GLN A 138 -21.91 -10.51 9.89
CA GLN A 138 -21.37 -11.38 8.83
C GLN A 138 -21.58 -10.77 7.43
N GLU A 139 -22.74 -10.13 7.19
CA GLU A 139 -23.00 -9.44 5.93
C GLU A 139 -21.97 -8.33 5.68
N TYR A 140 -21.64 -7.54 6.70
CA TYR A 140 -20.66 -6.46 6.57
C TYR A 140 -19.24 -6.97 6.38
N GLU A 141 -18.84 -8.01 7.12
CA GLU A 141 -17.56 -8.69 6.93
C GLU A 141 -17.39 -9.16 5.48
N ASN A 142 -18.41 -9.81 4.92
CA ASN A 142 -18.37 -10.34 3.57
C ASN A 142 -18.15 -9.25 2.51
N LEU A 143 -18.64 -8.02 2.72
CA LEU A 143 -18.36 -6.90 1.80
C LEU A 143 -16.86 -6.61 1.71
N ILE A 144 -16.16 -6.64 2.84
CA ILE A 144 -14.72 -6.38 2.91
C ILE A 144 -13.96 -7.58 2.35
N ARG A 145 -14.28 -8.78 2.82
CA ARG A 145 -13.62 -10.03 2.42
C ARG A 145 -13.71 -10.27 0.92
N ASN A 146 -14.92 -10.20 0.35
CA ASN A 146 -15.13 -10.39 -1.09
C ASN A 146 -14.43 -9.31 -1.91
N GLY A 147 -14.38 -8.07 -1.40
CA GLY A 147 -13.66 -6.97 -2.01
C GLY A 147 -12.15 -7.23 -2.10
N LEU A 148 -11.54 -7.67 -0.99
CA LEU A 148 -10.12 -8.04 -0.95
C LEU A 148 -9.81 -9.23 -1.86
N GLU A 149 -10.60 -10.30 -1.79
CA GLU A 149 -10.42 -11.50 -2.61
C GLU A 149 -10.55 -11.20 -4.12
N ARG A 150 -11.53 -10.36 -4.51
CA ARG A 150 -11.71 -9.91 -5.90
C ARG A 150 -10.49 -9.14 -6.43
N LEU A 151 -9.76 -8.47 -5.54
CA LEU A 151 -8.55 -7.69 -5.85
C LEU A 151 -7.26 -8.52 -5.75
N ASP A 152 -7.37 -9.84 -5.53
CA ASP A 152 -6.25 -10.74 -5.26
C ASP A 152 -5.40 -10.29 -4.05
N LEU A 153 -6.06 -9.70 -3.02
CA LEU A 153 -5.43 -9.24 -1.78
C LEU A 153 -5.68 -10.23 -0.63
N THR A 154 -4.71 -10.32 0.28
CA THR A 154 -4.82 -11.15 1.49
C THR A 154 -5.92 -10.65 2.43
N THR A 155 -6.60 -11.59 3.09
CA THR A 155 -7.57 -11.30 4.15
C THR A 155 -6.95 -11.34 5.54
N GLU A 156 -5.66 -11.63 5.68
CA GLU A 156 -5.01 -11.83 6.99
C GLU A 156 -5.18 -10.63 7.94
N TRP A 157 -5.11 -9.40 7.42
CA TRP A 157 -5.35 -8.19 8.21
C TRP A 157 -6.80 -8.04 8.67
N LEU A 158 -7.75 -8.48 7.84
CA LEU A 158 -9.17 -8.56 8.21
C LEU A 158 -9.38 -9.65 9.27
N ASP A 159 -8.82 -10.83 9.07
CA ASP A 159 -8.94 -11.97 9.97
C ASP A 159 -8.33 -11.66 11.35
N ALA A 160 -7.18 -11.00 11.39
CA ALA A 160 -6.56 -10.55 12.63
C ALA A 160 -7.45 -9.54 13.37
N ALA A 161 -8.03 -8.57 12.65
CA ALA A 161 -8.94 -7.58 13.21
C ALA A 161 -10.24 -8.20 13.77
N LEU A 162 -10.82 -9.18 13.07
CA LEU A 162 -12.01 -9.93 13.52
C LEU A 162 -11.72 -10.77 14.77
N ALA A 163 -10.52 -11.31 14.88
CA ALA A 163 -10.03 -12.01 16.06
C ALA A 163 -9.59 -11.07 17.20
N ASN A 164 -9.71 -9.74 17.01
CA ASN A 164 -9.19 -8.72 17.92
C ASN A 164 -7.72 -8.97 18.31
N SER A 165 -6.91 -9.27 17.29
CA SER A 165 -5.52 -9.69 17.40
C SER A 165 -4.62 -8.88 16.47
N MET A 166 -3.30 -8.96 16.68
CA MET A 166 -2.28 -8.20 15.93
C MET A 166 -1.33 -9.15 15.20
N ASN A 167 -1.86 -10.28 14.73
CA ASN A 167 -1.06 -11.43 14.32
C ASN A 167 -0.79 -11.46 12.80
N ALA A 168 -1.35 -10.51 12.05
CA ALA A 168 -1.08 -10.32 10.64
C ALA A 168 0.30 -9.68 10.45
N ASN A 169 1.05 -10.13 9.44
CA ASN A 169 2.39 -9.63 9.16
C ASN A 169 2.54 -9.28 7.68
N PHE A 170 3.31 -8.24 7.41
CA PHE A 170 3.79 -7.92 6.07
C PHE A 170 5.25 -8.35 5.98
N GLU A 171 5.53 -9.50 5.38
CA GLU A 171 6.76 -10.26 5.65
C GLU A 171 7.83 -10.17 4.55
N TYR A 172 7.52 -9.59 3.39
CA TYR A 172 8.43 -9.66 2.25
C TYR A 172 9.18 -8.35 1.96
N VAL A 173 10.45 -8.51 1.58
CA VAL A 173 11.31 -7.46 1.02
C VAL A 173 11.81 -7.93 -0.35
N PHE A 174 11.75 -7.06 -1.34
CA PHE A 174 12.33 -7.30 -2.66
C PHE A 174 13.56 -6.41 -2.86
N VAL A 175 14.69 -7.03 -3.20
CA VAL A 175 15.97 -6.36 -3.47
C VAL A 175 16.44 -6.69 -4.89
N TYR A 176 17.09 -5.74 -5.55
CA TYR A 176 17.40 -5.83 -7.00
C TYR A 176 18.85 -5.39 -7.33
N GLY A 177 19.72 -5.35 -6.32
CA GLY A 177 21.03 -4.73 -6.43
C GLY A 177 22.06 -5.25 -5.44
N THR A 178 22.77 -4.34 -4.79
CA THR A 178 23.90 -4.67 -3.89
C THR A 178 23.55 -5.60 -2.73
N LEU A 179 22.26 -5.68 -2.35
CA LEU A 179 21.75 -6.54 -1.28
C LEU A 179 21.45 -7.99 -1.72
N MET A 180 21.44 -8.28 -3.03
CA MET A 180 21.18 -9.62 -3.56
C MET A 180 22.27 -10.63 -3.18
N GLU A 181 21.98 -11.93 -3.25
CA GLU A 181 22.93 -13.00 -2.97
C GLU A 181 24.19 -12.88 -3.84
N GLY A 182 25.35 -13.01 -3.22
CA GLY A 182 26.64 -12.85 -3.89
C GLY A 182 27.05 -11.41 -4.22
N MET A 183 26.23 -10.41 -3.89
CA MET A 183 26.56 -8.98 -4.07
C MET A 183 27.19 -8.36 -2.82
N SER A 184 27.76 -7.16 -2.99
CA SER A 184 28.65 -6.50 -2.02
C SER A 184 28.06 -6.24 -0.64
N ARG A 185 26.73 -6.13 -0.51
CA ARG A 185 26.00 -5.88 0.75
C ARG A 185 25.11 -7.06 1.16
N HIS A 186 25.26 -8.24 0.56
CA HIS A 186 24.44 -9.41 0.90
C HIS A 186 24.50 -9.79 2.39
N SER A 187 25.63 -9.55 3.07
CA SER A 187 25.77 -9.82 4.50
C SER A 187 24.73 -9.10 5.36
N GLU A 188 24.23 -7.94 4.91
CA GLU A 188 23.18 -7.18 5.59
C GLU A 188 21.81 -7.88 5.51
N MET A 189 21.62 -8.83 4.59
CA MET A 189 20.39 -9.62 4.48
C MET A 189 20.47 -10.93 5.29
N GLN A 190 21.66 -11.43 5.60
CA GLN A 190 21.83 -12.74 6.22
C GLN A 190 21.28 -12.81 7.66
N ASP A 191 21.30 -11.68 8.37
CA ASP A 191 20.70 -11.59 9.71
C ASP A 191 19.23 -11.17 9.61
N GLY A 192 18.33 -12.15 9.75
CA GLY A 192 16.88 -11.92 9.83
C GLY A 192 16.12 -11.90 8.51
N CYS A 193 16.78 -12.11 7.37
CA CYS A 193 16.09 -12.41 6.10
C CYS A 193 16.44 -13.81 5.59
N THR A 194 15.47 -14.47 4.96
CA THR A 194 15.67 -15.74 4.25
C THR A 194 15.27 -15.56 2.80
N LEU A 195 16.16 -15.89 1.87
CA LEU A 195 15.87 -15.88 0.43
C LEU A 195 14.73 -16.85 0.14
N VAL A 196 13.67 -16.36 -0.53
CA VAL A 196 12.50 -17.15 -0.92
C VAL A 196 12.66 -17.63 -2.35
N CYS A 197 12.84 -16.69 -3.28
CA CYS A 197 13.00 -16.95 -4.71
C CYS A 197 13.46 -15.69 -5.44
N GLU A 198 13.86 -15.87 -6.69
CA GLU A 198 13.97 -14.77 -7.66
C GLU A 198 12.58 -14.28 -8.07
N GLY A 199 12.48 -13.00 -8.41
CA GLY A 199 11.26 -12.36 -8.86
C GLY A 199 11.54 -11.14 -9.72
N THR A 200 10.47 -10.51 -10.17
CA THR A 200 10.53 -9.29 -10.96
C THR A 200 9.53 -8.26 -10.49
N VAL A 201 9.87 -6.98 -10.65
CA VAL A 201 8.95 -5.85 -10.45
C VAL A 201 8.87 -5.02 -11.70
N GLN A 202 7.76 -4.30 -11.87
CA GLN A 202 7.64 -3.31 -12.94
C GLN A 202 8.49 -2.06 -12.60
N GLY A 203 9.28 -1.57 -13.55
CA GLY A 203 10.06 -0.35 -13.36
C GLY A 203 11.23 -0.23 -14.33
N GLU A 204 12.02 0.82 -14.16
CA GLU A 204 13.26 1.05 -14.90
C GLU A 204 14.45 1.06 -13.94
N LEU A 205 15.56 0.47 -14.39
CA LEU A 205 16.78 0.37 -13.59
C LEU A 205 17.85 1.29 -14.18
N TYR A 206 18.51 2.05 -13.31
CA TYR A 206 19.60 2.95 -13.67
C TYR A 206 20.85 2.64 -12.87
N ARG A 207 22.02 2.80 -13.48
CA ARG A 207 23.30 2.80 -12.79
C ARG A 207 23.54 4.19 -12.18
N ILE A 208 23.32 4.32 -10.88
CA ILE A 208 23.54 5.59 -10.16
C ILE A 208 25.04 5.79 -9.89
N SER A 209 25.71 4.73 -9.43
CA SER A 209 27.14 4.70 -9.14
C SER A 209 27.61 3.23 -9.16
N ASP A 210 28.11 2.75 -8.03
CA ASP A 210 28.40 1.38 -7.65
C ASP A 210 27.15 0.65 -7.12
N TYR A 211 25.98 1.27 -7.24
CA TYR A 211 24.68 0.72 -6.88
C TYR A 211 23.60 1.08 -7.92
N PRO A 212 22.56 0.25 -8.08
CA PRO A 212 21.45 0.52 -8.98
C PRO A 212 20.39 1.42 -8.33
N GLY A 213 19.59 2.07 -9.15
CA GLY A 213 18.40 2.80 -8.77
C GLY A 213 17.19 2.33 -9.57
N LEU A 214 16.21 1.71 -8.89
CA LEU A 214 14.90 1.40 -9.46
C LEU A 214 14.02 2.64 -9.43
N VAL A 215 13.35 2.96 -10.54
CA VAL A 215 12.31 3.99 -10.59
C VAL A 215 11.05 3.44 -11.26
N VAL A 216 9.92 4.12 -11.05
CA VAL A 216 8.66 3.83 -11.73
C VAL A 216 8.85 3.91 -13.25
N GLY A 217 8.35 2.90 -13.97
CA GLY A 217 8.40 2.85 -15.43
C GLY A 217 7.69 1.61 -15.99
N SER A 218 7.81 1.36 -17.29
CA SER A 218 7.14 0.23 -17.96
C SER A 218 8.04 -0.98 -18.22
N GLY A 219 9.31 -0.91 -17.79
CA GLY A 219 10.24 -2.03 -17.91
C GLY A 219 10.01 -3.10 -16.84
N THR A 220 10.91 -4.08 -16.81
CA THR A 220 10.93 -5.15 -15.81
C THR A 220 12.30 -5.17 -15.16
N VAL A 221 12.33 -5.16 -13.83
CA VAL A 221 13.56 -5.24 -13.03
C VAL A 221 13.60 -6.57 -12.31
N GLN A 222 14.72 -7.27 -12.44
CA GLN A 222 14.98 -8.57 -11.83
C GLN A 222 15.59 -8.41 -10.45
N GLY A 223 15.27 -9.34 -9.56
CA GLY A 223 15.81 -9.34 -8.22
C GLY A 223 15.38 -10.54 -7.41
N GLU A 224 15.48 -10.40 -6.10
CA GLU A 224 15.30 -11.44 -5.12
C GLU A 224 14.27 -11.04 -4.08
N LEU A 225 13.38 -11.98 -3.79
CA LEU A 225 12.39 -11.87 -2.74
C LEU A 225 12.91 -12.54 -1.47
N TYR A 226 12.94 -11.80 -0.38
CA TYR A 226 13.31 -12.26 0.94
C TYR A 226 12.12 -12.21 1.88
N ARG A 227 12.03 -13.19 2.79
CA ARG A 227 11.13 -13.13 3.94
C ARG A 227 11.90 -12.62 5.16
N ALA A 228 11.38 -11.59 5.81
CA ALA A 228 11.90 -11.02 7.05
C ALA A 228 11.33 -11.73 8.28
N SER A 229 12.17 -12.01 9.29
CA SER A 229 11.72 -12.55 10.58
C SER A 229 11.14 -11.49 11.53
N ASP A 230 11.63 -10.25 11.45
CA ASP A 230 11.07 -9.07 12.12
C ASP A 230 11.15 -7.88 11.17
N MET A 231 10.08 -7.67 10.39
CA MET A 231 10.06 -6.64 9.35
C MET A 231 10.38 -5.25 9.89
N PHE A 232 10.00 -4.91 11.12
CA PHE A 232 10.31 -3.61 11.72
C PHE A 232 11.81 -3.38 11.89
N GLN A 233 12.56 -4.39 12.32
CA GLN A 233 14.02 -4.30 12.43
C GLN A 233 14.68 -4.26 11.04
N ILE A 234 14.20 -5.11 10.13
CA ILE A 234 14.76 -5.22 8.78
C ILE A 234 14.62 -3.89 8.03
N ILE A 235 13.43 -3.28 8.00
CA ILE A 235 13.26 -2.01 7.27
C ILE A 235 14.03 -0.85 7.89
N GLN A 236 14.25 -0.82 9.21
CA GLN A 236 15.09 0.22 9.82
C GLN A 236 16.55 0.12 9.37
N ARG A 237 17.08 -1.12 9.31
CA ARG A 237 18.43 -1.36 8.79
C ARG A 237 18.52 -0.98 7.31
N LEU A 238 17.55 -1.41 6.50
CA LEU A 238 17.53 -1.12 5.08
C LEU A 238 17.33 0.39 4.80
N ASP A 239 16.46 1.08 5.53
CA ASP A 239 16.30 2.54 5.44
C ASP A 239 17.62 3.26 5.70
N TRP A 240 18.42 2.77 6.65
CA TRP A 240 19.72 3.34 6.95
C TRP A 240 20.73 3.10 5.81
N ILE A 241 20.76 1.88 5.25
CA ILE A 241 21.64 1.51 4.13
C ILE A 241 21.28 2.27 2.85
N GLU A 242 20.00 2.39 2.54
CA GLU A 242 19.46 3.02 1.34
C GLU A 242 19.26 4.53 1.51
N GLY A 243 19.42 5.08 2.72
CA GLY A 243 19.20 6.50 2.98
C GLY A 243 17.75 6.93 2.75
N ALA A 244 16.79 6.10 3.17
CA ALA A 244 15.35 6.33 2.98
C ALA A 244 14.68 7.23 4.02
N GLY A 245 15.47 7.80 4.94
CA GLY A 245 14.99 8.72 5.98
C GLY A 245 15.16 10.21 5.65
N GLY A 246 14.44 11.05 6.39
CA GLY A 246 14.61 12.51 6.38
C GLY A 246 13.82 13.25 5.29
N SER A 247 14.06 14.56 5.17
CA SER A 247 13.33 15.44 4.24
C SER A 247 13.84 15.38 2.79
N ASN A 248 14.96 14.71 2.54
CA ASN A 248 15.59 14.61 1.22
C ASN A 248 16.18 13.21 0.99
N PRO A 249 15.37 12.14 1.07
CA PRO A 249 15.85 10.76 1.05
C PRO A 249 16.53 10.42 -0.28
N LEU A 250 17.51 9.51 -0.26
CA LEU A 250 18.16 9.00 -1.46
C LEU A 250 17.26 8.00 -2.19
N PHE A 251 16.58 7.16 -1.43
CA PHE A 251 15.57 6.22 -1.91
C PHE A 251 14.26 6.37 -1.12
N ASN A 252 13.13 6.11 -1.73
CA ASN A 252 11.85 5.98 -1.04
C ASN A 252 11.57 4.50 -0.80
N ARG A 253 11.29 4.11 0.45
CA ARG A 253 10.68 2.81 0.70
C ARG A 253 9.24 2.82 0.19
N VAL A 254 8.90 1.85 -0.64
CA VAL A 254 7.56 1.67 -1.23
C VAL A 254 7.08 0.24 -1.01
N ILE A 255 5.78 0.00 -1.14
CA ILE A 255 5.20 -1.33 -1.26
C ILE A 255 4.90 -1.58 -2.74
N GLN A 256 5.34 -2.70 -3.29
CA GLN A 256 5.18 -3.01 -4.71
C GLN A 256 4.84 -4.49 -4.93
N GLU A 257 4.09 -4.78 -6.00
CA GLU A 257 3.82 -6.15 -6.43
C GLU A 257 5.04 -6.76 -7.12
N VAL A 258 5.47 -7.92 -6.63
CA VAL A 258 6.53 -8.75 -7.17
C VAL A 258 5.91 -9.94 -7.88
N THR A 259 6.27 -10.14 -9.15
CA THR A 259 5.91 -11.33 -9.91
C THR A 259 6.97 -12.41 -9.69
N THR A 260 6.55 -13.54 -9.14
CA THR A 260 7.38 -14.74 -8.92
C THR A 260 6.85 -15.91 -9.76
N LYS A 261 7.60 -17.03 -9.80
CA LYS A 261 7.13 -18.27 -10.47
C LYS A 261 5.91 -18.89 -9.78
N GLN A 262 5.68 -18.57 -8.50
CA GLN A 262 4.58 -19.10 -7.69
C GLN A 262 3.35 -18.20 -7.67
N GLY A 263 3.45 -16.98 -8.23
CA GLY A 263 2.38 -15.98 -8.23
C GLY A 263 2.88 -14.59 -7.87
N LYS A 264 1.93 -13.69 -7.65
CA LYS A 264 2.19 -12.30 -7.26
C LYS A 264 2.21 -12.18 -5.73
N VAL A 265 3.15 -11.41 -5.21
CA VAL A 265 3.25 -11.10 -3.79
C VAL A 265 3.59 -9.62 -3.61
N TRP A 266 3.12 -9.01 -2.53
CA TRP A 266 3.48 -7.62 -2.22
C TRP A 266 4.69 -7.60 -1.28
N ALA A 267 5.65 -6.73 -1.55
CA ALA A 267 6.87 -6.60 -0.79
C ALA A 267 7.28 -5.14 -0.60
N TYR A 268 8.04 -4.86 0.45
CA TYR A 268 8.77 -3.60 0.53
C TYR A 268 9.91 -3.61 -0.47
N THR A 269 10.12 -2.50 -1.15
CA THR A 269 11.31 -2.26 -1.95
C THR A 269 11.68 -0.77 -1.91
N TYR A 270 12.76 -0.40 -2.57
CA TYR A 270 13.30 0.94 -2.53
C TYR A 270 13.32 1.52 -3.93
N HIS A 271 12.75 2.69 -4.14
CA HIS A 271 12.81 3.42 -5.41
C HIS A 271 13.77 4.60 -5.27
N TYR A 272 14.65 4.80 -6.24
CA TYR A 272 15.55 5.95 -6.25
C TYR A 272 14.74 7.25 -6.30
N ALA A 273 15.06 8.19 -5.40
CA ALA A 273 14.23 9.37 -5.16
C ALA A 273 14.74 10.64 -5.86
N LYS A 274 15.84 10.57 -6.62
CA LYS A 274 16.41 11.72 -7.34
C LYS A 274 16.23 11.60 -8.85
N ALA A 275 16.51 12.70 -9.55
CA ALA A 275 16.51 12.76 -11.00
C ALA A 275 17.47 11.73 -11.61
N THR A 276 17.05 11.10 -12.70
CA THR A 276 17.80 10.03 -13.39
C THR A 276 18.36 10.44 -14.75
N ASP A 277 18.12 11.68 -15.20
CA ASP A 277 18.43 12.17 -16.54
C ASP A 277 19.91 12.00 -16.95
N SER A 278 20.83 11.97 -15.99
CA SER A 278 22.27 11.83 -16.22
C SER A 278 22.80 10.40 -16.05
N PHE A 279 21.96 9.44 -15.67
CA PHE A 279 22.38 8.08 -15.37
C PHE A 279 22.15 7.13 -16.55
N GLU A 280 23.03 6.13 -16.66
CA GLU A 280 22.91 5.07 -17.65
C GLU A 280 21.74 4.15 -17.27
N ARG A 281 20.79 4.00 -18.18
CA ARG A 281 19.70 3.03 -18.04
C ARG A 281 20.22 1.63 -18.32
N ILE A 282 19.89 0.68 -17.45
CA ILE A 282 20.20 -0.73 -17.60
C ILE A 282 18.99 -1.40 -18.26
N ASP A 283 19.01 -1.49 -19.59
CA ASP A 283 17.85 -1.96 -20.38
C ASP A 283 17.44 -3.41 -20.08
N SER A 284 18.38 -4.25 -19.63
CA SER A 284 18.10 -5.63 -19.21
C SER A 284 17.29 -5.72 -17.91
N GLY A 285 17.27 -4.65 -17.11
CA GLY A 285 16.72 -4.65 -15.76
C GLY A 285 17.43 -5.60 -14.79
N ASP A 286 18.63 -6.08 -15.14
CA ASP A 286 19.39 -7.06 -14.38
C ASP A 286 20.74 -6.47 -13.94
N TRP A 287 20.81 -6.05 -12.67
CA TRP A 287 22.03 -5.54 -12.06
C TRP A 287 23.14 -6.61 -11.99
N ALA A 288 22.78 -7.87 -11.75
CA ALA A 288 23.75 -8.94 -11.53
C ALA A 288 24.52 -9.27 -12.81
N SER A 289 23.85 -9.25 -13.96
CA SER A 289 24.48 -9.41 -15.26
C SER A 289 25.27 -8.16 -15.65
N PHE A 290 24.70 -6.96 -15.44
CA PHE A 290 25.37 -5.70 -15.77
C PHE A 290 26.68 -5.48 -15.00
N ASN A 291 26.71 -5.83 -13.70
CA ASN A 291 27.89 -5.61 -12.86
C ASN A 291 29.04 -6.60 -13.11
N LYS A 292 28.86 -7.58 -14.02
CA LYS A 292 29.92 -8.51 -14.46
C LYS A 292 30.63 -8.04 -15.74
N GLU A 293 30.11 -7.03 -16.41
CA GLU A 293 30.68 -6.39 -17.61
C GLU A 293 31.69 -5.30 -17.25
#